data_AF-A0A7X3IN34-F1
#
_entry.id   AF-A0A7X3IN34-F1
#
_cell.length_a   1.000
_cell.length_b   1.000
_cell.length_c   1.000
_cell.angle_alpha   90.00
_cell.angle_beta   90.00
_cell.angle_gamma   90.00
#
_symmetry.space_group_name_H-M   'P 1'
#
loop_
_entity.id
_entity.type
_entity.pdbx_description
1 polymer ?
#
loop_
_entity_poly.entity_id
_entity_poly.type
_entity_poly.pdbx_seq_one_letter_code
_entity_poly.pdbx_strand_id
1 'polypeptide(L)'
;MQQRLAQLTGHLVEINGEGLGLEPGRLQRVFKRNFIQVQGELFVPLSLQTVRVFDIKPASCTVRVGLRTTFSTGSAFSSIRLVQIGTDFIEVQSKGKFPSRILFPLNKIEGIFPVRLKSKS
;
A
#
# COMPACT_ATOMS: atom_id res chain seq x y z
N MET A 1 5.95 -8.38 3.27
CA MET A 1 4.83 -7.53 3.67
C MET A 1 4.71 -7.61 5.18
N GLN A 2 4.67 -8.82 5.75
CA GLN A 2 4.71 -9.03 7.21
C GLN A 2 5.80 -8.23 7.93
N GLN A 3 7.08 -8.39 7.54
CA GLN A 3 8.18 -7.67 8.17
C GLN A 3 8.00 -6.14 8.09
N ARG A 4 7.50 -5.66 6.95
CA ARG A 4 7.25 -4.23 6.76
C ARG A 4 6.09 -3.74 7.64
N LEU A 5 4.99 -4.48 7.70
CA LEU A 5 3.86 -4.16 8.58
C LEU A 5 4.25 -4.21 10.05
N ALA A 6 5.16 -5.11 10.45
CA ALA A 6 5.65 -5.17 11.83
C ALA A 6 6.33 -3.86 12.25
N GLN A 7 7.09 -3.23 11.35
CA GLN A 7 7.71 -1.90 11.56
C GLN A 7 6.68 -0.77 11.63
N LEU A 8 5.45 -1.00 11.16
CA LEU A 8 4.36 -0.03 11.10
C LEU A 8 3.32 -0.25 12.21
N THR A 9 3.56 -1.19 13.13
CA THR A 9 2.70 -1.41 14.29
C THR A 9 2.47 -0.09 15.05
N GLY A 10 1.23 0.14 15.47
CA GLY A 10 0.79 1.37 16.14
C GLY A 10 0.28 2.48 15.22
N HIS A 11 0.59 2.43 13.92
CA HIS A 11 0.09 3.40 12.93
C HIS A 11 -1.39 3.16 12.61
N LEU A 12 -2.07 4.21 12.19
CA LEU A 12 -3.40 4.12 11.60
C LEU A 12 -3.29 3.51 10.20
N VAL A 13 -4.13 2.52 9.92
CA VAL A 13 -4.17 1.81 8.64
C VAL A 13 -5.59 1.70 8.12
N GLU A 14 -5.75 1.78 6.80
CA GLU A 14 -6.99 1.46 6.08
C GLU A 14 -6.77 0.15 5.34
N ILE A 15 -7.67 -0.80 5.60
CA ILE A 15 -7.64 -2.14 5.04
C ILE A 15 -8.57 -2.17 3.82
N ASN A 16 -7.98 -2.28 2.63
CA ASN A 16 -8.73 -2.32 1.39
C ASN A 16 -8.78 -3.75 0.86
N GLY A 17 -10.00 -4.25 0.65
CA GLY A 17 -10.27 -5.57 0.09
C GLY A 17 -11.63 -5.56 -0.60
N GLU A 18 -11.90 -6.61 -1.36
CA GLU A 18 -13.17 -6.74 -2.06
C GLU A 18 -14.32 -6.85 -1.04
N GLY A 19 -15.32 -5.97 -1.17
CA GLY A 19 -16.46 -5.93 -0.24
C GLY A 19 -16.16 -5.38 1.16
N LEU A 20 -14.95 -4.87 1.42
CA LEU A 20 -14.60 -4.26 2.71
C LEU A 20 -14.94 -2.76 2.69
N GLY A 21 -15.78 -2.34 3.62
CA GLY A 21 -16.13 -0.94 3.90
C GLY A 21 -15.70 -0.53 5.31
N LEU A 22 -14.50 -0.91 5.72
CA LEU A 22 -14.00 -0.71 7.08
C LEU A 22 -13.42 0.69 7.24
N GLU A 23 -13.76 1.34 8.35
CA GLU A 23 -13.12 2.58 8.76
C GLU A 23 -11.64 2.35 9.09
N PRO A 24 -10.75 3.35 8.91
CA PRO A 24 -9.35 3.25 9.30
C PRO A 24 -9.16 2.86 10.77
N GLY A 25 -8.24 1.95 11.02
CA GLY A 25 -7.99 1.35 12.33
C GLY A 25 -6.52 1.29 12.69
N ARG A 26 -6.17 1.22 13.98
CA ARG A 26 -4.76 1.05 14.37
C ARG A 26 -4.30 -0.37 14.08
N LEU A 27 -3.12 -0.50 13.46
CA LEU A 27 -2.41 -1.77 13.34
C LEU A 27 -1.90 -2.20 14.73
N GLN A 28 -2.63 -3.11 15.38
CA GLN A 28 -2.37 -3.52 16.75
C GLN A 28 -1.26 -4.57 16.85
N ARG A 29 -1.24 -5.52 15.92
CA ARG A 29 -0.30 -6.66 15.96
C ARG A 29 -0.03 -7.22 14.58
N VAL A 30 1.17 -7.75 14.40
CA VAL A 30 1.53 -8.63 13.27
C VAL A 30 1.93 -9.98 13.83
N PHE A 31 1.21 -11.03 13.45
CA PHE A 31 1.46 -12.39 13.91
C PHE A 31 2.45 -13.09 13.00
N LYS A 32 3.26 -14.00 13.56
CA LYS A 32 4.23 -14.81 12.80
C LYS A 32 3.59 -15.71 11.72
N ARG A 33 2.29 -16.00 11.82
CA ARG A 33 1.55 -16.89 10.92
C ARG A 33 0.68 -16.14 9.90
N ASN A 34 1.20 -15.09 9.28
CA ASN A 34 0.55 -14.38 8.16
C ASN A 34 -0.70 -13.55 8.49
N PHE A 35 -1.03 -13.31 9.76
CA PHE A 35 -2.14 -12.42 10.15
C PHE A 35 -1.65 -11.07 10.65
N ILE A 36 -2.48 -10.05 10.48
CA ILE A 36 -2.40 -8.77 11.18
C ILE A 36 -3.69 -8.52 11.95
N GLN A 37 -3.59 -7.78 13.04
CA GLN A 37 -4.74 -7.34 13.82
C GLN A 37 -5.00 -5.86 13.63
N VAL A 38 -6.20 -5.50 13.23
CA VAL A 38 -6.67 -4.12 13.07
C VAL A 38 -8.07 -4.03 13.69
N GLN A 39 -8.26 -3.11 14.64
CA GLN A 39 -9.52 -2.95 15.39
C GLN A 39 -10.06 -4.26 16.01
N GLY A 40 -9.19 -5.16 16.47
CA GLY A 40 -9.60 -6.43 17.05
C GLY A 40 -9.83 -7.55 16.04
N GLU A 41 -10.02 -7.23 14.76
CA GLU A 41 -10.21 -8.21 13.68
C GLU A 41 -8.88 -8.67 13.09
N LEU A 42 -8.88 -9.89 12.53
CA LEU A 42 -7.70 -10.52 11.92
C LEU A 42 -7.80 -10.52 10.39
N PHE A 43 -6.76 -10.04 9.74
CA PHE A 43 -6.66 -9.99 8.28
C PHE A 43 -5.42 -10.73 7.79
N VAL A 44 -5.50 -11.34 6.61
CA VAL A 44 -4.35 -11.92 5.92
C VAL A 44 -3.83 -10.89 4.90
N PRO A 45 -2.68 -10.24 5.11
CA PRO A 45 -2.25 -9.12 4.27
C PRO A 45 -2.18 -9.43 2.78
N LEU A 46 -1.75 -10.66 2.43
CA LEU A 46 -1.57 -11.08 1.04
C LEU A 46 -2.89 -11.39 0.31
N SER A 47 -4.02 -11.52 1.01
CA SER A 47 -5.33 -11.68 0.38
C SER A 47 -6.01 -10.34 0.09
N LEU A 48 -5.59 -9.27 0.76
CA LEU A 48 -6.12 -7.92 0.61
C LEU A 48 -5.76 -7.30 -0.75
N GLN A 49 -6.47 -6.25 -1.14
CA GLN A 49 -6.10 -5.45 -2.30
C GLN A 49 -4.94 -4.51 -1.94
N THR A 50 -5.08 -3.75 -0.85
CA THR A 50 -4.00 -2.91 -0.30
C THR A 50 -4.12 -2.75 1.21
N VAL A 51 -3.00 -2.38 1.84
CA VAL A 51 -2.99 -1.79 3.19
C VAL A 51 -2.44 -0.39 3.09
N ARG A 52 -3.26 0.61 3.36
CA ARG A 52 -2.83 2.02 3.40
C ARG A 52 -2.46 2.39 4.84
N VAL A 53 -1.37 3.11 5.02
CA VAL A 53 -0.78 3.47 6.30
C VAL A 53 -0.64 4.98 6.37
N PHE A 54 -1.24 5.59 7.39
CA PHE A 54 -1.26 7.02 7.62
C PHE A 54 -0.20 7.45 8.64
N ASP A 55 -0.08 8.76 8.85
CA ASP A 55 0.80 9.40 9.84
C ASP A 55 2.26 8.97 9.76
N ILE A 56 2.71 8.63 8.56
CA ILE A 56 4.07 8.19 8.29
C ILE A 56 4.85 9.28 7.57
N LYS A 57 6.13 9.41 7.93
CA LYS A 57 7.03 10.37 7.29
C LYS A 57 7.10 10.14 5.77
N PRO A 58 7.23 11.21 4.96
CA PRO A 58 7.56 11.10 3.54
C PRO A 58 8.82 10.27 3.31
N ALA A 59 8.92 9.64 2.14
CA ALA A 59 10.05 8.79 1.81
C ALA A 59 11.11 9.70 1.22
N SER A 60 12.35 9.50 1.65
CA SER A 60 13.48 10.26 1.14
C SER A 60 13.71 10.01 -0.35
N CYS A 61 13.53 8.76 -0.81
CA CYS A 61 13.70 8.37 -2.20
C CYS A 61 12.41 7.80 -2.78
N THR A 62 12.01 8.28 -3.96
CA THR A 62 10.87 7.76 -4.71
C THR A 62 11.06 7.86 -6.21
N VAL A 63 10.48 6.93 -6.97
CA VAL A 63 10.45 6.95 -8.45
C VAL A 63 9.00 7.07 -8.92
N ARG A 64 8.75 7.90 -9.94
CA ARG A 64 7.39 8.05 -10.50
C ARG A 64 7.09 6.93 -11.48
N VAL A 65 6.07 6.12 -11.18
CA VAL A 65 5.66 4.95 -11.98
C VAL A 65 4.15 4.88 -12.10
N GLY A 66 3.65 4.08 -13.03
CA GLY A 66 2.27 3.61 -13.04
C GLY A 66 2.20 2.14 -12.63
N LEU A 67 1.10 1.73 -12.01
CA LEU A 67 0.85 0.35 -11.59
C LEU A 67 -0.30 -0.26 -12.41
N ARG A 68 -0.13 -1.53 -12.78
CA ARG A 68 -1.22 -2.41 -13.23
C ARG A 68 -1.54 -3.36 -12.08
N THR A 69 -2.82 -3.45 -11.73
CA THR A 69 -3.32 -4.23 -10.59
C THR A 69 -4.30 -5.28 -11.07
N THR A 70 -4.38 -6.40 -10.36
CA THR A 70 -5.33 -7.48 -10.66
C THR A 70 -6.79 -7.13 -10.33
N PHE A 71 -7.02 -5.91 -9.84
CA PHE A 71 -8.32 -5.38 -9.46
C PHE A 71 -8.48 -3.98 -10.06
N SER A 72 -9.72 -3.55 -10.27
CA SER A 72 -9.98 -2.25 -10.91
C SER A 72 -9.62 -1.09 -9.98
N THR A 73 -8.78 -0.19 -10.47
CA THR A 73 -8.39 1.05 -9.77
C THR A 73 -8.63 2.30 -10.60
N GLY A 74 -9.23 2.15 -11.78
CA GLY A 74 -9.28 3.20 -12.80
C GLY A 74 -7.88 3.80 -13.04
N SER A 75 -7.80 5.13 -13.01
CA SER A 75 -6.54 5.87 -13.16
C SER A 75 -5.82 6.20 -11.85
N ALA A 76 -6.29 5.70 -10.69
CA ALA A 76 -5.78 6.11 -9.37
C ALA A 76 -4.25 5.91 -9.23
N PHE A 77 -3.73 4.82 -9.80
CA PHE A 77 -2.31 4.47 -9.74
C PHE A 77 -1.58 4.61 -11.07
N SER A 78 -2.15 5.34 -12.04
CA SER A 78 -1.51 5.63 -13.34
C SER A 78 -0.23 6.47 -13.24
N SER A 79 -0.05 7.16 -12.12
CA SER A 79 1.14 7.95 -11.81
C SER A 79 1.25 8.06 -10.30
N ILE A 80 2.04 7.20 -9.67
CA ILE A 80 2.28 7.15 -8.24
C ILE A 80 3.79 7.18 -7.95
N ARG A 81 4.19 7.37 -6.70
CA ARG A 81 5.60 7.37 -6.29
C ARG A 81 5.95 6.01 -5.68
N LEU A 82 6.66 5.17 -6.41
CA LEU A 82 7.25 3.93 -5.90
C LEU A 82 8.31 4.25 -4.86
N VAL A 83 8.24 3.58 -3.72
CA VAL A 83 9.16 3.73 -2.58
C VAL A 83 10.14 2.59 -2.55
N GLN A 84 9.62 1.35 -2.56
CA GLN A 84 10.41 0.14 -2.57
C GLN A 84 9.61 -1.04 -3.11
N ILE A 85 10.34 -2.06 -3.54
CA ILE A 85 9.84 -3.37 -3.87
C ILE A 85 10.42 -4.31 -2.81
N GLY A 86 9.55 -4.92 -2.01
CA GLY A 86 9.93 -5.98 -1.09
C GLY A 86 9.74 -7.36 -1.70
N THR A 87 10.00 -8.40 -0.91
CA THR A 87 9.93 -9.80 -1.37
C THR A 87 8.54 -10.22 -1.89
N ASP A 88 7.49 -9.68 -1.29
CA ASP A 88 6.09 -10.10 -1.42
C ASP A 88 5.14 -8.88 -1.42
N PHE A 89 5.67 -7.67 -1.58
CA PHE A 89 4.88 -6.44 -1.68
C PHE A 89 5.61 -5.36 -2.47
N ILE A 90 4.85 -4.36 -2.93
CA ILE A 90 5.40 -3.05 -3.28
C ILE A 90 4.85 -1.98 -2.34
N GLU A 91 5.62 -0.95 -2.08
CA GLU A 91 5.20 0.20 -1.30
C GLU A 91 5.25 1.45 -2.15
N VAL A 92 4.15 2.20 -2.15
CA VAL A 92 4.04 3.47 -2.88
C VAL A 92 3.60 4.59 -1.95
N GLN A 93 3.94 5.83 -2.30
CA GLN A 93 3.44 7.03 -1.63
C GLN A 93 2.20 7.55 -2.34
N SER A 94 1.13 7.79 -1.58
CA SER A 94 -0.02 8.53 -2.10
C SER A 94 0.35 9.97 -2.48
N LYS A 95 -0.40 10.54 -3.42
CA LYS A 95 -0.43 11.99 -3.64
C LYS A 95 -1.26 12.64 -2.52
N GLY A 96 -0.93 13.87 -2.12
CA GLY A 96 -1.78 14.67 -1.22
C GLY A 96 -1.01 15.42 -0.13
N LYS A 97 -1.75 16.26 0.60
CA LYS A 97 -1.24 17.08 1.71
C LYS A 97 -0.77 16.24 2.91
N PHE A 98 -1.41 15.10 3.13
CA PHE A 98 -1.02 14.13 4.15
C PHE A 98 -0.38 12.91 3.48
N PRO A 99 0.94 12.71 3.64
CA PRO A 99 1.63 11.57 3.04
C PRO A 99 1.12 10.28 3.69
N SER A 100 0.68 9.34 2.86
CA SER A 100 0.39 7.97 3.28
C SER A 100 1.18 6.99 2.43
N ARG A 101 1.45 5.81 2.98
CA ARG A 101 2.03 4.68 2.24
C ARG A 101 0.95 3.69 1.91
N ILE A 102 1.01 3.12 0.71
CA ILE A 102 0.11 2.05 0.31
C ILE A 102 0.99 0.84 0.02
N LEU A 103 0.76 -0.23 0.77
CA LEU A 103 1.39 -1.52 0.55
C LEU A 103 0.45 -2.36 -0.31
N PHE A 104 0.93 -2.77 -1.48
CA PHE A 104 0.26 -3.72 -2.34
C PHE A 104 0.94 -5.08 -2.18
N PRO A 105 0.19 -6.14 -1.87
CA PRO A 105 0.70 -7.50 -2.03
C PRO A 105 1.16 -7.74 -3.47
N LEU A 106 2.29 -8.43 -3.66
CA LEU A 106 2.85 -8.59 -5.01
C LEU A 106 1.93 -9.41 -5.94
N ASN A 107 1.15 -10.33 -5.37
CA ASN A 107 0.11 -11.09 -6.09
C ASN A 107 -1.10 -10.24 -6.53
N LYS A 108 -1.14 -8.94 -6.19
CA LYS A 108 -2.13 -7.98 -6.69
C LYS A 108 -1.57 -7.01 -7.74
N ILE A 109 -0.30 -7.17 -8.11
CA ILE A 109 0.38 -6.36 -9.12
C ILE A 109 0.63 -7.21 -10.36
N GLU A 110 0.15 -6.72 -11.51
CA GLU A 110 0.41 -7.34 -12.81
C GLU A 110 1.64 -6.72 -13.49
N GLY A 111 1.97 -5.47 -13.16
CA GLY A 111 3.13 -4.82 -13.73
C GLY A 111 3.33 -3.39 -13.24
N ILE A 112 4.54 -2.88 -13.46
CA ILE A 112 4.94 -1.50 -13.20
C ILE A 112 5.39 -0.90 -14.52
N PHE A 113 4.88 0.28 -14.89
CA PHE A 113 5.22 0.94 -16.15
C PHE A 113 5.77 2.35 -15.93
N PRO A 114 6.67 2.83 -16.82
CA PRO A 114 7.21 4.18 -16.70
C PRO A 114 6.13 5.23 -17.00
N VAL A 115 6.10 6.31 -16.21
CA VAL A 115 5.26 7.48 -16.52
C VAL A 115 6.06 8.39 -17.43
N ARG A 116 5.64 8.54 -18.68
CA ARG A 116 6.21 9.55 -19.58
C ARG A 116 5.78 10.93 -19.09
N LEU A 117 6.73 11.73 -18.65
CA LEU A 117 6.50 13.16 -18.44
C LEU A 117 6.30 13.76 -19.84
N LYS A 118 5.12 14.32 -20.13
CA LYS A 118 4.97 15.15 -21.33
C LYS A 118 5.97 16.31 -21.18
N SER A 119 6.93 16.40 -22.08
CA SER A 119 7.72 17.61 -22.29
C SER A 119 6.74 18.75 -22.52
N LYS A 120 6.84 19.84 -21.76
CA LYS A 120 6.11 21.07 -22.07
C LYS A 120 6.61 21.52 -23.44
N SER A 121 5.72 21.50 -24.44
CA SER A 121 5.93 22.15 -25.73
C SER A 121 5.66 23.64 -25.59
#